data_AF-A0A2V8RHP2-F1
#
_entry.id   AF-A0A2V8RHP2-F1
#
_cell.length_a   1.000
_cell.length_b   1.000
_cell.length_c   1.000
_cell.angle_alpha   90.00
_cell.angle_beta   90.00
_cell.angle_gamma   90.00
#
_symmetry.space_group_name_H-M   'P 1'
#
loop_
_entity.id
_entity.type
_entity.pdbx_description
1 polymer ?
#
loop_
_entity_poly.entity_id
_entity_poly.type
_entity_poly.pdbx_seq_one_letter_code
_entity_poly.pdbx_strand_id
1 'polypeptide(L)'
;RLVAIRRALLETPSAGESLLADASALDKRTNEVLRALRGDNSLRQRNMNLPPSINERVGEIVGSQRMSTARPTQTQMNQYAAASADFETALAQLRQLIEVDLSKLEKQMEAAGAPWTPGRIPEWKPEP
;
A
#
# COMPACT_ATOMS: atom_id res chain seq x y z
N ARG A 1 4.77 7.43 -7.02
CA ARG A 1 3.70 7.24 -8.02
C ARG A 1 2.46 8.07 -7.71
N LEU A 2 1.75 7.87 -6.60
CA LEU A 2 0.53 8.65 -6.26
C LEU A 2 0.75 10.18 -6.21
N VAL A 3 1.93 10.64 -5.80
CA VAL A 3 2.31 12.07 -5.88
C VAL A 3 2.30 12.59 -7.33
N ALA A 4 2.82 11.80 -8.28
CA ALA A 4 2.82 12.17 -9.69
C ALA A 4 1.39 12.17 -10.27
N ILE A 5 0.56 11.20 -9.87
CA ILE A 5 -0.87 11.16 -10.21
C ILE A 5 -1.61 12.41 -9.72
N ARG A 6 -1.41 12.78 -8.45
CA ARG A 6 -2.02 13.99 -7.88
C ARG A 6 -1.57 15.25 -8.64
N ARG A 7 -0.29 15.35 -8.98
CA ARG A 7 0.23 16.47 -9.78
C ARG A 7 -0.39 16.53 -11.18
N ALA A 8 -0.47 15.41 -11.89
CA ALA A 8 -1.09 15.34 -13.21
C ALA A 8 -2.56 15.77 -13.18
N LEU A 9 -3.30 15.36 -12.15
CA LEU A 9 -4.69 15.79 -11.94
C LEU A 9 -4.80 17.30 -11.69
N LEU A 10 -3.89 17.88 -10.90
CA LEU A 10 -3.87 19.34 -10.67
C LEU A 10 -3.52 20.14 -11.93
N GLU A 11 -2.71 19.57 -12.83
CA GLU A 11 -2.37 20.15 -14.13
C GLU A 11 -3.50 19.98 -15.17
N THR A 12 -4.59 19.29 -14.82
CA THR A 12 -5.72 19.01 -15.69
C THR A 12 -7.01 19.61 -15.10
N PRO A 13 -7.32 20.90 -15.31
CA PRO A 13 -8.51 21.53 -14.73
C PRO A 13 -9.84 20.88 -15.15
N SER A 14 -9.86 20.18 -16.30
CA SER A 14 -10.99 19.37 -16.77
C SER A 14 -11.15 18.05 -16.01
N ALA A 15 -10.10 17.56 -15.33
CA ALA A 15 -10.18 16.41 -14.45
C ALA A 15 -10.91 16.87 -13.17
N GLY A 16 -12.21 16.56 -13.09
CA GLY A 16 -13.07 17.04 -12.01
C GLY A 16 -12.58 16.66 -10.61
N GLU A 17 -13.06 17.39 -9.60
CA GLU A 17 -12.69 17.21 -8.18
C GLU A 17 -12.83 15.77 -7.67
N SER A 18 -13.72 14.99 -8.27
CA SER A 18 -13.90 13.56 -7.98
C SER A 18 -12.60 12.75 -8.17
N LEU A 19 -11.82 13.01 -9.22
CA LEU A 19 -10.59 12.24 -9.47
C LEU A 19 -9.49 12.57 -8.45
N LEU A 20 -9.43 13.83 -7.99
CA LEU A 20 -8.54 14.23 -6.90
C LEU A 20 -8.96 13.60 -5.57
N ALA A 21 -10.26 13.49 -5.30
CA ALA A 21 -10.79 12.80 -4.15
C ALA A 21 -10.45 11.30 -4.18
N ASP A 22 -10.62 10.64 -5.33
CA ASP A 22 -10.27 9.23 -5.53
C ASP A 22 -8.77 8.98 -5.34
N ALA A 23 -7.91 9.82 -5.91
CA ALA A 23 -6.47 9.75 -5.72
C ALA A 23 -6.07 9.92 -4.24
N SER A 24 -6.76 10.80 -3.51
CA SER A 24 -6.55 11.02 -2.08
C SER A 24 -7.03 9.85 -1.23
N ALA A 25 -8.14 9.23 -1.59
CA ALA A 25 -8.65 8.02 -0.94
C ALA A 25 -7.70 6.83 -1.13
N LEU A 26 -7.15 6.66 -2.35
CA LEU A 26 -6.13 5.66 -2.64
C LEU A 26 -4.86 5.87 -1.82
N ASP A 27 -4.41 7.11 -1.67
CA ASP A 27 -3.24 7.45 -0.86
C ASP A 27 -3.44 7.10 0.62
N LYS A 28 -4.62 7.39 1.17
CA LYS A 28 -4.97 7.00 2.55
C LYS A 28 -4.96 5.49 2.74
N ARG A 29 -5.64 4.73 1.87
CA ARG A 29 -5.68 3.26 1.93
C ARG A 29 -4.30 2.63 1.74
N THR A 30 -3.47 3.21 0.88
CA THR A 30 -2.07 2.79 0.71
C THR A 30 -1.29 2.97 2.01
N ASN A 31 -1.47 4.11 2.70
CA ASN A 31 -0.82 4.36 3.97
C ASN A 31 -1.32 3.42 5.09
N GLU A 32 -2.60 3.03 5.09
CA GLU A 32 -3.15 2.04 6.01
C GLU A 32 -2.50 0.66 5.83
N VAL A 33 -2.39 0.18 4.59
CA VAL A 33 -1.70 -1.08 4.27
C VAL A 33 -0.23 -1.01 4.71
N LEU A 34 0.46 0.09 4.39
CA LEU A 34 1.86 0.28 4.83
C LEU A 34 1.97 0.31 6.35
N ARG A 35 1.04 0.95 7.07
CA ARG A 35 1.04 0.97 8.53
C ARG A 35 0.85 -0.44 9.11
N ALA A 36 -0.02 -1.26 8.54
CA ALA A 36 -0.18 -2.65 8.97
C ALA A 36 1.11 -3.47 8.77
N LEU A 37 1.75 -3.31 7.60
CA LEU A 37 2.95 -4.07 7.23
C LEU A 37 4.17 -3.68 8.06
N ARG A 38 4.48 -2.37 8.12
CA ARG A 38 5.74 -1.87 8.68
C ARG A 38 5.58 -1.06 9.95
N GLY A 39 4.37 -0.74 10.40
CA GLY A 39 4.07 0.09 11.57
C GLY A 39 3.92 1.58 11.25
N ASP A 40 3.44 2.36 12.23
CA ASP A 40 3.35 3.82 12.10
C ASP A 40 4.68 4.48 12.52
N ASN A 41 5.43 4.99 11.55
CA ASN A 41 6.70 5.67 11.81
C ASN A 41 6.53 7.02 12.52
N SER A 42 5.46 7.75 12.23
CA SER A 42 5.23 9.08 12.81
C SER A 42 4.91 8.98 14.30
N LEU A 43 4.08 8.01 14.69
CA LEU A 43 3.75 7.79 16.09
C LEU A 43 4.91 7.15 16.86
N ARG A 44 5.71 6.27 16.22
CA ARG A 44 6.94 5.73 16.82
C ARG A 44 7.98 6.80 17.12
N GLN A 45 8.15 7.79 16.24
CA GLN A 45 9.03 8.94 16.51
C GLN A 45 8.60 9.75 17.74
N ARG A 46 7.35 9.61 18.18
CA ARG A 46 6.80 10.25 19.39
C ARG A 46 6.86 9.34 20.62
N ASN A 47 7.61 8.23 20.56
CA ASN A 47 7.74 7.24 21.64
C ASN A 47 6.39 6.70 22.15
N MET A 48 5.39 6.64 21.28
CA MET A 48 4.10 6.05 21.63
C MET A 48 4.24 4.54 21.74
N ASN A 49 3.65 3.96 22.79
CA ASN A 49 3.54 2.51 22.89
C ASN A 49 2.49 2.02 21.88
N LEU A 50 2.96 1.30 20.86
CA LEU A 50 2.13 0.79 19.78
C LEU A 50 2.25 -0.73 19.70
N PRO A 51 1.17 -1.43 19.28
CA PRO A 51 1.28 -2.85 18.98
C PRO A 51 2.28 -3.08 17.82
N PRO A 52 2.99 -4.23 17.81
CA PRO A 52 3.92 -4.53 16.75
C PRO A 52 3.20 -4.79 15.43
N SER A 53 3.75 -4.24 14.36
CA SER A 53 3.37 -4.51 12.97
C SER A 53 3.69 -5.92 12.54
N ILE A 54 3.19 -6.32 11.36
CA ILE A 54 3.44 -7.65 10.78
C ILE A 54 4.95 -7.91 10.67
N ASN A 55 5.70 -6.96 10.11
CA ASN A 55 7.15 -7.10 9.94
C ASN A 55 7.91 -7.19 11.27
N GLU A 56 7.45 -6.48 12.30
CA GLU A 56 8.10 -6.54 13.62
C GLU A 56 7.87 -7.92 14.27
N ARG A 57 6.64 -8.46 14.21
CA ARG A 57 6.35 -9.80 14.73
C ARG A 57 7.18 -10.88 14.05
N VAL A 58 7.23 -10.84 12.72
CA VAL A 58 8.02 -11.81 11.93
C VAL A 58 9.51 -11.60 12.18
N GLY A 59 9.96 -10.35 12.23
CA GLY A 59 11.37 -9.98 12.47
C GLY A 59 11.90 -10.50 13.81
N GLU A 60 11.12 -10.38 14.89
CA GLU A 60 11.45 -10.93 16.21
C GLU A 60 11.62 -12.45 16.19
N ILE A 61 10.70 -13.16 15.51
CA ILE A 61 10.76 -14.62 15.37
C ILE A 61 12.00 -15.01 14.56
N VAL A 62 12.23 -14.36 13.42
CA VAL A 62 13.38 -14.63 12.56
C VAL A 62 14.68 -14.34 13.30
N GLY A 63 14.76 -13.22 14.03
CA GLY A 63 15.93 -12.83 14.81
C GLY A 63 16.27 -13.85 15.90
N SER A 64 15.26 -14.28 16.65
CA SER A 64 15.44 -15.28 17.71
C SER A 64 15.73 -16.69 17.20
N GLN A 65 15.17 -17.08 16.05
CA GLN A 65 15.38 -18.41 15.47
C GLN A 65 16.63 -18.52 14.59
N ARG A 66 17.17 -17.41 14.08
CA ARG A 66 18.31 -17.40 13.12
C ARG A 66 19.50 -18.25 13.56
N MET A 67 19.86 -18.20 14.84
CA MET A 67 21.01 -18.94 15.40
C MET A 67 20.58 -20.03 16.40
N SER A 68 19.28 -20.33 16.48
CA SER A 68 18.73 -21.34 17.38
C SER A 68 18.78 -22.72 16.74
N THR A 69 19.18 -23.72 17.53
CA THR A 69 18.98 -25.15 17.20
C THR A 69 17.74 -25.74 17.87
N ALA A 70 17.14 -25.00 18.81
CA ALA A 70 15.90 -25.37 19.46
C ALA A 70 14.68 -25.02 18.58
N ARG A 71 13.60 -25.79 18.72
CA ARG A 71 12.33 -25.54 18.03
C ARG A 71 11.71 -24.20 18.48
N PRO A 72 10.93 -23.52 17.61
CA PRO A 72 10.16 -22.36 18.01
C PRO A 72 9.23 -22.63 19.20
N THR A 73 9.15 -21.66 20.11
CA THR A 73 8.25 -21.72 21.27
C THR A 73 6.79 -21.59 20.83
N GLN A 74 5.86 -22.02 21.69
CA GLN A 74 4.43 -21.84 21.42
C GLN A 74 4.07 -20.37 21.18
N THR A 75 4.69 -19.45 21.92
CA THR A 75 4.49 -18.01 21.73
C THR A 75 4.93 -17.56 20.34
N GLN A 76 6.09 -18.00 19.84
CA GLN A 76 6.54 -17.66 18.50
C GLN A 76 5.62 -18.22 17.42
N MET A 77 5.13 -19.46 17.58
CA MET A 77 4.16 -20.06 16.66
C MET A 77 2.83 -19.28 16.63
N ASN A 78 2.33 -18.86 17.80
CA ASN A 78 1.12 -18.06 17.90
C ASN A 78 1.29 -16.69 17.24
N GLN A 79 2.44 -16.05 17.43
CA GLN A 79 2.77 -14.76 16.80
C GLN A 79 2.88 -14.88 15.28
N TYR A 80 3.46 -15.98 14.78
CA TYR A 80 3.51 -16.27 13.35
C TYR A 80 2.11 -16.45 12.75
N ALA A 81 1.24 -17.21 13.42
CA ALA A 81 -0.14 -17.42 12.97
C ALA A 81 -0.92 -16.11 12.89
N ALA A 82 -0.81 -15.26 13.92
CA ALA A 82 -1.43 -13.93 13.93
C ALA A 82 -0.89 -13.05 12.79
N ALA A 83 0.44 -12.98 12.64
CA ALA A 83 1.06 -12.20 11.56
C ALA A 83 0.66 -12.69 10.17
N SER A 84 0.44 -14.00 10.00
CA SER A 84 0.00 -14.60 8.74
C SER A 84 -1.43 -14.17 8.38
N ALA A 85 -2.35 -14.19 9.35
CA ALA A 85 -3.73 -13.75 9.15
C ALA A 85 -3.82 -12.24 8.85
N ASP A 86 -3.05 -11.43 9.58
CA ASP A 86 -2.96 -9.99 9.34
C ASP A 86 -2.37 -9.70 7.94
N PHE A 87 -1.36 -10.48 7.52
CA PHE A 87 -0.75 -10.35 6.21
C PHE A 87 -1.70 -10.73 5.07
N GLU A 88 -2.50 -11.79 5.23
CA GLU A 88 -3.51 -12.18 4.25
C GLU A 88 -4.49 -11.02 3.97
N THR A 89 -4.93 -10.35 5.02
CA THR A 89 -5.78 -9.16 4.92
C THR A 89 -5.07 -8.00 4.21
N ALA A 90 -3.83 -7.69 4.62
CA ALA A 90 -3.06 -6.61 4.01
C ALA A 90 -2.76 -6.87 2.53
N LEU A 91 -2.49 -8.13 2.15
CA LEU A 91 -2.24 -8.54 0.78
C LEU A 91 -3.49 -8.40 -0.08
N ALA A 92 -4.66 -8.84 0.41
CA ALA A 92 -5.91 -8.66 -0.31
C ALA A 92 -6.21 -7.18 -0.59
N GLN A 93 -6.02 -6.31 0.41
CA GLN A 93 -6.17 -4.87 0.26
C GLN A 93 -5.17 -4.28 -0.75
N LEU A 94 -3.91 -4.71 -0.71
CA LEU A 94 -2.87 -4.26 -1.63
C LEU A 94 -3.19 -4.66 -3.08
N ARG A 95 -3.64 -5.90 -3.30
CA ARG A 95 -4.04 -6.38 -4.62
C ARG A 95 -5.21 -5.59 -5.16
N GLN A 96 -6.25 -5.35 -4.36
CA GLN A 96 -7.38 -4.52 -4.76
C GLN A 96 -6.93 -3.10 -5.15
N LEU A 97 -6.04 -2.49 -4.37
CA LEU A 97 -5.50 -1.15 -4.66
C LEU A 97 -4.75 -1.09 -5.98
N ILE A 98 -3.88 -2.06 -6.27
CA ILE A 98 -3.00 -2.05 -7.45
C ILE A 98 -3.71 -2.56 -8.70
N GLU A 99 -4.38 -3.71 -8.60
CA GLU A 99 -4.94 -4.44 -9.74
C GLU A 99 -6.27 -3.83 -10.22
N VAL A 100 -7.03 -3.21 -9.32
CA VAL A 100 -8.38 -2.72 -9.64
C VAL A 100 -8.46 -1.21 -9.52
N ASP A 101 -8.26 -0.67 -8.33
CA ASP A 101 -8.63 0.71 -8.04
C ASP A 101 -7.70 1.72 -8.73
N LEU A 102 -6.38 1.45 -8.72
CA LEU A 102 -5.39 2.27 -9.41
C LEU A 102 -5.56 2.21 -10.93
N SER A 103 -5.80 1.02 -11.50
CA SER A 103 -6.05 0.86 -12.93
C SER A 103 -7.29 1.64 -13.36
N LYS A 104 -8.36 1.60 -12.56
CA LYS A 104 -9.59 2.37 -12.81
C LYS A 104 -9.31 3.87 -12.81
N LEU A 105 -8.59 4.39 -11.81
CA LEU A 105 -8.23 5.81 -11.76
C LEU A 105 -7.39 6.22 -12.98
N GLU A 106 -6.40 5.42 -13.36
CA GLU A 106 -5.53 5.71 -14.50
C GLU A 106 -6.30 5.73 -15.84
N LYS A 107 -7.33 4.91 -16.01
CA LYS A 107 -8.21 4.98 -17.19
C LYS A 107 -9.06 6.23 -17.21
N GLN A 108 -9.61 6.63 -16.06
CA GLN A 108 -10.41 7.85 -15.95
C GLN A 108 -9.56 9.11 -16.19
N MET A 109 -8.31 9.09 -15.74
CA MET A 109 -7.33 10.13 -16.06
C MET A 109 -7.09 10.25 -17.57
N GLU A 110 -7.11 9.15 -18.32
CA GLU A 110 -6.83 9.16 -19.77
C GLU A 110 -7.99 9.81 -20.49
N ALA A 111 -9.19 9.37 -20.15
CA ALA A 111 -10.43 9.93 -20.68
C ALA A 111 -10.58 11.43 -20.37
N ALA A 112 -10.02 11.89 -19.24
CA ALA A 112 -9.99 13.30 -18.86
C ALA A 112 -8.87 14.11 -19.53
N GLY A 113 -7.99 13.47 -20.31
CA GLY A 113 -6.86 14.10 -20.98
C GLY A 113 -5.70 14.44 -20.05
N ALA A 114 -5.60 13.81 -18.88
CA ALA A 114 -4.52 14.06 -17.93
C ALA A 114 -3.18 13.54 -18.46
N PRO A 115 -2.06 14.25 -18.20
CA PRO A 115 -0.75 13.86 -18.70
C PRO A 115 -0.33 12.48 -18.21
N TRP A 116 0.51 11.82 -19.00
CA TRP A 116 1.04 10.50 -18.65
C TRP A 116 1.80 10.54 -17.31
N THR A 117 1.67 9.47 -16.51
CA THR A 117 2.35 9.34 -15.22
C THR A 117 3.20 8.07 -15.15
N PRO A 118 4.33 8.06 -14.41
CA PRO A 118 5.20 6.89 -14.33
C PRO A 118 4.48 5.63 -13.83
N GLY A 119 4.65 4.54 -14.58
CA GLY A 119 4.05 3.23 -14.29
C GLY A 119 2.66 3.02 -14.87
N ARG A 120 2.08 4.04 -15.50
CA ARG A 120 0.82 3.96 -16.24
C ARG A 120 1.04 3.27 -17.58
N ILE A 121 0.25 2.24 -17.86
CA ILE A 121 0.31 1.50 -19.12
C ILE A 121 -0.59 2.23 -20.13
N PRO A 122 -0.03 2.78 -21.23
CA PRO A 122 -0.83 3.49 -22.23
C PRO A 122 -1.68 2.52 -23.06
N GLU A 123 -2.89 2.92 -23.41
CA GLU A 123 -3.68 2.25 -24.45
C GLU A 123 -3.25 2.79 -25.81
N TRP A 124 -2.62 1.96 -26.63
CA TRP A 124 -2.24 2.35 -27.99
C TRP A 124 -3.42 2.18 -28.94
N LYS A 125 -3.71 3.23 -29.73
CA LYS A 125 -4.63 3.18 -30.87
C LYS A 125 -3.86 3.58 -32.12
N PRO A 126 -3.89 2.78 -33.21
CA PRO A 126 -3.30 3.19 -34.48
C PRO A 126 -4.01 4.45 -35.00
N GLU A 127 -3.25 5.38 -35.58
CA GLU A 127 -3.83 6.52 -36.32
C GLU A 127 -4.64 6.01 -37.53
N PRO A 128 -5.73 6.70 -37.91
CA PRO A 128 -6.56 6.34 -39.05
C PRO A 128 -5.85 6.48 -40.40
#